data_AF-A0A075FH05-F1
#
_entry.id   AF-A0A075FH05-F1
#
_cell.length_a   1.000
_cell.length_b   1.000
_cell.length_c   1.000
_cell.angle_alpha   90.00
_cell.angle_beta   90.00
_cell.angle_gamma   90.00
#
_symmetry.space_group_name_H-M   'P 1'
#
loop_
_entity.id
_entity.type
_entity.pdbx_description
1 polymer ?
#
loop_
_entity_poly.entity_id
_entity_poly.type
_entity_poly.pdbx_seq_one_letter_code
_entity_poly.pdbx_strand_id
1 'polypeptide(L)'
;MYLLEYREDIITLPYSGRGFHIPDGVYIIGTMNTADRSIAMVDYALRRRFAFFGLEPNEELFNKPGTEFWIKDGDVRKDAVMVMKELNDKIEKINGLGEGYRIGHSYFMRKGGIDREQFRRILEYRVGALIREYGQVIDDGAKESLNGVIEKFTQK
;
A
#
# COMPACT_ATOMS: atom_id res chain seq x y z
N MET A 1 -0.85 -19.90 18.29
CA MET A 1 -1.32 -18.61 18.87
C MET A 1 -0.76 -18.37 20.27
N TYR A 2 -0.85 -19.34 21.19
CA TYR A 2 -0.37 -19.21 22.57
C TYR A 2 1.10 -18.77 22.71
N LEU A 3 2.01 -19.45 22.00
CA LEU A 3 3.46 -19.12 22.04
C LEU A 3 3.84 -17.77 21.42
N LEU A 4 2.91 -17.06 20.75
CA LEU A 4 3.17 -15.69 20.30
C LEU A 4 3.11 -14.69 21.47
N GLU A 5 2.47 -15.07 22.57
CA GLU A 5 2.35 -14.27 23.80
C GLU A 5 3.27 -14.81 24.90
N TYR A 6 3.31 -16.13 25.06
CA TYR A 6 4.13 -16.81 26.07
C TYR A 6 5.29 -17.54 25.37
N ARG A 7 6.25 -16.75 24.90
CA ARG A 7 7.28 -17.26 23.98
C ARG A 7 8.29 -18.19 24.65
N GLU A 8 8.54 -17.93 25.93
CA GLU A 8 9.42 -18.70 26.81
C GLU A 8 8.78 -20.01 27.29
N ASP A 9 7.48 -20.18 27.09
CA ASP A 9 6.75 -21.35 27.57
C ASP A 9 6.87 -22.53 26.58
N ILE A 10 6.81 -23.74 27.12
CA ILE A 10 6.69 -24.97 26.33
C ILE A 10 5.22 -25.39 26.35
N ILE A 11 4.60 -25.51 25.17
CA ILE A 11 3.26 -26.09 25.02
C ILE A 11 3.32 -27.50 24.45
N THR A 12 2.36 -28.33 24.84
CA THR A 12 2.19 -29.66 24.23
C THR A 12 1.40 -29.53 22.93
N LEU A 13 1.98 -30.00 21.83
CA LEU A 13 1.33 -30.01 20.52
C LEU A 13 0.18 -31.04 20.48
N PRO A 14 -1.02 -30.68 19.98
CA PRO A 14 -2.21 -31.53 20.10
C PRO A 14 -2.13 -32.81 19.28
N TYR A 15 -1.41 -32.78 18.16
CA TYR A 15 -1.31 -33.94 17.25
C TYR A 15 -0.13 -34.87 17.57
N SER A 16 0.97 -34.32 18.07
CA SER A 16 2.20 -35.10 18.31
C SER A 16 2.46 -35.41 19.77
N GLY A 17 1.76 -34.76 20.71
CA GLY A 17 2.00 -34.86 22.14
C GLY A 17 3.37 -34.33 22.60
N ARG A 18 4.15 -33.72 21.70
CA ARG A 18 5.49 -33.21 22.01
C ARG A 18 5.44 -31.79 22.54
N GLY A 19 6.33 -31.49 23.49
CA GLY A 19 6.59 -30.12 23.93
C GLY A 19 7.23 -29.30 22.80
N PHE A 20 6.77 -28.07 22.64
CA PHE A 20 7.25 -27.11 21.65
C PHE A 20 7.26 -25.70 22.23
N HIS A 21 8.32 -24.93 21.94
CA HIS A 21 8.43 -23.50 22.20
C HIS A 21 8.97 -22.81 20.94
N ILE A 22 8.84 -21.48 20.85
CA ILE A 22 9.42 -20.72 19.73
C ILE A 22 10.85 -20.31 20.14
N PRO A 23 11.89 -20.67 19.37
CA PRO A 23 13.27 -20.30 19.72
C PRO A 23 13.51 -18.78 19.78
N ASP A 24 14.39 -18.35 20.67
CA ASP A 24 14.71 -16.93 20.97
C ASP A 24 15.16 -16.13 19.73
N GLY A 25 15.83 -16.79 18.78
CA GLY A 25 16.33 -16.17 17.56
C GLY A 25 15.31 -16.01 16.44
N VAL A 26 14.06 -16.43 16.64
CA VAL A 26 13.02 -16.35 15.60
C VAL A 26 12.34 -14.98 15.65
N TYR A 27 12.07 -14.40 14.49
CA TYR A 27 11.24 -13.19 14.37
C TYR A 27 10.11 -13.47 13.40
N ILE A 28 8.91 -12.99 13.74
CA ILE A 28 7.72 -13.15 12.91
C ILE A 28 7.31 -11.76 12.43
N ILE A 29 7.54 -11.50 11.14
CA ILE A 29 7.19 -10.25 10.49
C ILE A 29 6.02 -10.52 9.56
N GLY A 30 4.87 -9.92 9.88
CA GLY A 30 3.68 -9.97 9.03
C GLY A 30 3.52 -8.68 8.23
N THR A 31 3.09 -8.79 6.98
CA THR A 31 2.64 -7.66 6.17
C THR A 31 1.12 -7.70 6.05
N MET A 32 0.46 -6.56 6.22
CA MET A 32 -0.99 -6.45 6.08
C MET A 32 -1.32 -5.40 5.03
N ASN A 33 -2.17 -5.76 4.07
CA ASN A 33 -2.80 -4.77 3.19
C ASN A 33 -3.98 -4.14 3.95
N THR A 34 -3.86 -2.86 4.30
CA THR A 34 -4.89 -2.13 5.07
C THR A 34 -6.11 -1.73 4.22
N ALA A 35 -6.00 -1.77 2.89
CA ALA A 35 -7.13 -1.56 1.98
C ALA A 35 -8.13 -2.74 2.02
N ASP A 36 -7.63 -3.94 2.34
CA ASP A 36 -8.43 -5.16 2.30
C ASP A 36 -9.23 -5.34 3.59
N ARG A 37 -10.51 -4.95 3.55
CA ARG A 37 -11.44 -5.09 4.68
C ARG A 37 -11.93 -6.53 4.89
N SER A 38 -11.69 -7.46 3.96
CA SER A 38 -12.15 -8.86 4.11
C SER A 38 -11.39 -9.62 5.21
N ILE A 39 -10.17 -9.18 5.54
CA ILE A 39 -9.28 -9.80 6.53
C ILE A 39 -9.37 -9.10 7.90
N ALA A 40 -10.12 -8.00 8.01
CA ALA A 40 -10.24 -7.22 9.24
C ALA A 40 -10.80 -8.03 10.43
N MET A 41 -11.52 -9.12 10.15
CA MET A 41 -12.13 -10.02 11.14
C MET A 41 -11.20 -11.15 11.65
N VAL A 42 -9.95 -11.29 11.17
CA VAL A 42 -9.01 -12.37 11.55
C VAL A 42 -8.39 -12.15 12.94
N ASP A 43 -9.26 -11.90 13.90
CA ASP A 43 -9.06 -12.04 15.34
C ASP A 43 -8.24 -10.94 16.03
N TYR A 44 -8.94 -10.13 16.82
CA TYR A 44 -8.39 -9.19 17.80
C TYR A 44 -7.32 -9.85 18.70
N ALA A 45 -7.43 -11.16 18.96
CA ALA A 45 -6.44 -11.91 19.72
C ALA A 45 -5.07 -12.02 19.02
N LEU A 46 -5.03 -12.08 17.69
CA LEU A 46 -3.77 -12.02 16.95
C LEU A 46 -3.18 -10.62 17.00
N ARG A 47 -4.01 -9.58 16.80
CA ARG A 47 -3.53 -8.19 16.81
C ARG A 47 -2.84 -7.82 18.13
N ARG A 48 -3.35 -8.27 19.28
CA ARG A 48 -2.70 -8.00 20.58
C ARG A 48 -1.29 -8.61 20.74
N ARG A 49 -0.87 -9.50 19.84
CA ARG A 49 0.43 -10.21 19.89
C ARG A 49 1.45 -9.70 18.88
N PHE A 50 1.12 -8.65 18.13
CA PHE A 50 2.03 -8.00 17.20
C PHE A 50 2.16 -6.51 17.53
N ALA A 51 3.36 -5.97 17.36
CA ALA A 51 3.55 -4.53 17.20
C ALA A 51 3.17 -4.14 15.76
N PHE A 52 2.35 -3.10 15.61
CA PHE A 52 1.93 -2.58 14.31
C PHE A 52 2.75 -1.37 13.91
N PHE A 53 3.35 -1.43 12.73
CA PHE A 53 4.08 -0.32 12.12
C PHE A 53 3.37 0.06 10.83
N GLY A 54 2.80 1.27 10.80
CA GLY A 54 2.17 1.82 9.59
C GLY A 54 3.24 2.19 8.57
N LEU A 55 3.07 1.73 7.33
CA LEU A 55 3.92 2.10 6.20
C LEU A 55 3.10 2.92 5.22
N GLU A 56 3.41 4.22 5.20
CA GLU A 56 2.69 5.15 4.34
C GLU A 56 3.31 5.27 2.95
N PRO A 57 2.48 5.55 1.92
CA PRO A 57 2.99 6.04 0.66
C PRO A 57 3.87 7.27 0.87
N ASN A 58 4.96 7.34 0.11
CA ASN A 58 5.94 8.40 0.25
C ASN A 58 6.43 8.79 -1.15
N GLU A 59 5.81 9.82 -1.70
CA GLU A 59 6.17 10.42 -2.99
C GLU A 59 7.53 11.14 -2.94
N GLU A 60 7.95 11.63 -1.77
CA GLU A 60 9.27 12.28 -1.59
C GLU A 60 10.44 11.31 -1.81
N LEU A 61 10.19 10.00 -1.83
CA LEU A 61 11.21 9.01 -2.19
C LEU A 61 11.79 9.29 -3.58
N PHE A 62 11.03 9.82 -4.53
CA PHE A 62 11.55 10.09 -5.88
C PHE A 62 12.54 11.27 -5.93
N ASN A 63 12.54 12.13 -4.90
CA ASN A 63 13.43 13.27 -4.77
C ASN A 63 14.73 12.95 -4.02
N LYS A 64 14.88 11.72 -3.48
CA LYS A 64 16.06 11.33 -2.72
C LYS A 64 17.23 10.97 -3.64
N PRO A 65 18.48 11.25 -3.23
CA PRO A 65 19.65 10.80 -3.96
C PRO A 65 19.63 9.27 -4.14
N GLY A 66 19.92 8.80 -5.36
CA GLY A 66 20.00 7.37 -5.67
C GLY A 66 18.67 6.74 -6.10
N THR A 67 17.59 7.51 -6.25
CA THR A 67 16.30 7.01 -6.77
C THR A 67 16.05 7.35 -8.23
N GLU A 68 17.02 7.98 -8.91
CA GLU A 68 16.90 8.44 -10.29
C GLU A 68 16.69 7.30 -11.28
N PHE A 69 17.10 6.08 -10.91
CA PHE A 69 16.94 4.91 -11.76
C PHE A 69 15.49 4.44 -11.90
N TRP A 70 14.59 4.85 -10.99
CA TRP A 70 13.16 4.55 -11.09
C TRP A 70 12.46 5.45 -12.11
N ILE A 71 12.85 6.72 -12.18
CA ILE A 71 12.32 7.70 -13.12
C ILE A 71 13.45 8.64 -13.55
N LYS A 72 14.01 8.39 -14.73
CA LYS A 72 15.16 9.13 -15.26
C LYS A 72 14.76 10.51 -15.76
N ASP A 73 13.59 10.61 -16.36
CA ASP A 73 13.03 11.87 -16.85
C ASP A 73 12.55 12.72 -15.68
N GLY A 74 13.11 13.93 -15.56
CA GLY A 74 12.83 14.84 -14.46
C GLY A 74 11.40 15.39 -14.46
N ASP A 75 10.78 15.53 -15.64
CA ASP A 75 9.40 16.02 -15.74
C ASP A 75 8.41 14.90 -15.44
N VAL A 76 8.68 13.68 -15.91
CA VAL A 76 7.90 12.49 -15.53
C VAL A 76 7.97 12.27 -14.02
N ARG A 77 9.15 12.49 -13.41
CA ARG A 77 9.33 12.38 -11.96
C ARG A 77 8.49 13.40 -11.19
N LYS A 78 8.53 14.66 -11.60
CA LYS A 78 7.70 15.71 -11.00
C LYS A 78 6.21 15.38 -11.13
N ASP A 79 5.78 14.94 -12.32
CA ASP A 79 4.39 14.56 -12.54
C ASP A 79 3.99 13.33 -11.69
N ALA A 80 4.86 12.35 -11.49
CA ALA A 80 4.62 11.21 -10.60
C ALA A 80 4.45 11.63 -9.13
N VAL A 81 5.28 12.55 -8.64
CA VAL A 81 5.14 13.11 -7.29
C VAL A 81 3.81 13.87 -7.15
N MET A 82 3.51 14.76 -8.12
CA MET A 82 2.30 15.58 -8.07
C MET A 82 1.01 14.75 -8.18
N VAL A 83 0.95 13.78 -9.09
CA VAL A 83 -0.24 12.95 -9.26
C VAL A 83 -0.51 12.09 -8.02
N MET A 84 0.54 11.53 -7.41
CA MET A 84 0.40 10.78 -6.16
C MET A 84 -0.13 11.64 -5.03
N LYS A 85 0.46 12.83 -4.84
CA LYS A 85 0.03 13.77 -3.81
C LYS A 85 -1.43 14.20 -4.03
N GLU A 86 -1.77 14.62 -5.25
CA GLU A 86 -3.12 15.10 -5.58
C GLU A 86 -4.17 13.99 -5.43
N LEU A 87 -3.86 12.75 -5.81
CA LEU A 87 -4.74 11.60 -5.59
C LEU A 87 -4.89 11.28 -4.10
N ASN A 88 -3.79 11.18 -3.36
CA ASN A 88 -3.83 10.83 -1.93
C ASN A 88 -4.55 11.90 -1.10
N ASP A 89 -4.30 13.18 -1.36
CA ASP A 89 -4.99 14.30 -0.71
C ASP A 89 -6.50 14.28 -0.95
N LYS A 90 -6.94 13.78 -2.12
CA LYS A 90 -8.36 13.61 -2.43
C LYS A 90 -8.94 12.36 -1.79
N ILE A 91 -8.25 11.22 -1.90
CA ILE A 91 -8.66 9.93 -1.33
C ILE A 91 -8.94 10.06 0.18
N GLU A 92 -8.08 10.75 0.92
CA GLU A 92 -8.26 10.95 2.37
C GLU A 92 -9.51 11.75 2.73
N LYS A 93 -10.02 12.58 1.81
CA LYS A 93 -11.19 13.45 2.03
C LYS A 93 -12.50 12.82 1.55
N ILE A 94 -12.45 11.69 0.86
CA ILE A 94 -13.63 11.03 0.31
C ILE A 94 -14.25 10.12 1.35
N ASN A 95 -15.53 10.36 1.64
CA ASN A 95 -16.32 9.49 2.51
C ASN A 95 -16.39 8.07 1.93
N GLY A 96 -16.09 7.07 2.76
CA GLY A 96 -16.04 5.66 2.36
C GLY A 96 -14.63 5.15 2.08
N LEU A 97 -13.71 6.04 1.69
CA LEU A 97 -12.29 5.78 1.62
C LEU A 97 -11.59 6.20 2.93
N GLY A 98 -10.34 5.78 3.09
CA GLY A 98 -9.50 6.14 4.23
C GLY A 98 -8.03 5.97 3.89
N GLU A 99 -7.14 6.15 4.86
CA GLU A 99 -5.69 6.13 4.67
C GLU A 99 -5.17 4.88 3.94
N GLY A 100 -5.80 3.72 4.17
CA GLY A 100 -5.44 2.46 3.49
C GLY A 100 -5.70 2.43 1.98
N TYR A 101 -6.47 3.38 1.45
CA TYR A 101 -6.78 3.49 0.01
C TYR A 101 -5.80 4.40 -0.73
N ARG A 102 -4.80 4.98 -0.06
CA ARG A 102 -3.80 5.81 -0.72
C ARG A 102 -3.01 5.02 -1.76
N ILE A 103 -2.66 5.70 -2.84
CA ILE A 103 -1.85 5.18 -3.93
C ILE A 103 -0.40 5.06 -3.45
N GLY A 104 0.14 3.84 -3.53
CA GLY A 104 1.53 3.54 -3.18
C GLY A 104 2.53 3.99 -4.24
N HIS A 105 3.74 4.37 -3.80
CA HIS A 105 4.86 4.76 -4.66
C HIS A 105 5.39 3.61 -5.55
N SER A 106 5.09 2.36 -5.20
CA SER A 106 5.52 1.17 -5.95
C SER A 106 4.99 1.13 -7.39
N TYR A 107 3.88 1.80 -7.70
CA TYR A 107 3.40 1.94 -9.09
C TYR A 107 4.43 2.59 -10.01
N PHE A 108 5.25 3.50 -9.46
CA PHE A 108 6.25 4.27 -10.20
C PHE A 108 7.70 3.81 -9.93
N MET A 109 7.89 2.63 -9.34
CA MET A 109 9.22 2.04 -9.12
C MET A 109 9.48 0.89 -10.09
N ARG A 110 9.97 1.21 -11.29
CA ARG A 110 10.28 0.21 -12.33
C ARG A 110 11.77 0.14 -12.65
N LYS A 111 12.32 -1.08 -12.65
CA LYS A 111 13.68 -1.33 -13.16
C LYS A 111 13.77 -0.89 -14.63
N GLY A 112 14.79 -0.10 -14.95
CA GLY A 112 15.00 0.47 -16.29
C GLY A 112 14.58 1.94 -16.42
N GLY A 113 13.82 2.46 -15.46
CA GLY A 113 13.26 3.81 -15.49
C GLY A 113 11.87 3.83 -16.11
N ILE A 114 11.12 4.88 -15.81
CA ILE A 114 9.81 5.18 -16.41
C ILE A 114 9.97 6.36 -17.36
N ASP A 115 9.55 6.17 -18.60
CA ASP A 115 9.39 7.24 -19.59
C ASP A 115 7.94 7.78 -19.60
N ARG A 116 7.69 8.80 -20.43
CA ARG A 116 6.37 9.45 -20.54
C ARG A 116 5.26 8.47 -20.96
N GLU A 117 5.54 7.57 -21.90
CA GLU A 117 4.54 6.61 -22.38
C GLU A 117 4.19 5.59 -21.30
N GLN A 118 5.21 5.05 -20.63
CA GLN A 118 5.05 4.13 -19.51
C GLN A 118 4.31 4.78 -18.34
N PHE A 119 4.59 6.05 -18.05
CA PHE A 119 3.88 6.83 -17.05
C PHE A 119 2.38 6.92 -17.36
N ARG A 120 2.02 7.29 -18.60
CA ARG A 120 0.61 7.33 -19.05
C ARG A 120 -0.06 5.95 -18.90
N ARG A 121 0.61 4.88 -19.34
CA ARG A 121 0.09 3.50 -19.19
C ARG A 121 -0.10 3.08 -17.73
N ILE A 122 0.80 3.49 -16.82
CA ILE A 122 0.64 3.23 -15.38
C ILE A 122 -0.61 3.95 -14.86
N LEU A 123 -0.81 5.21 -15.24
CA LEU A 123 -1.98 5.99 -14.84
C LEU A 123 -3.29 5.39 -15.37
N GLU A 124 -3.36 5.04 -16.66
CA GLU A 124 -4.60 4.54 -17.27
C GLU A 124 -4.98 3.12 -16.80
N TYR A 125 -4.01 2.20 -16.82
CA TYR A 125 -4.28 0.77 -16.69
C TYR A 125 -4.01 0.22 -15.30
N ARG A 126 -3.21 0.90 -14.47
CA ARG A 126 -2.92 0.43 -13.10
C ARG A 126 -3.61 1.30 -12.06
N VAL A 127 -3.27 2.59 -12.02
CA VAL A 127 -3.88 3.53 -11.06
C VAL A 127 -5.36 3.73 -11.40
N GLY A 128 -5.70 3.92 -12.67
CA GLY A 128 -7.08 4.07 -13.13
C GLY A 128 -7.92 2.81 -12.90
N ALA A 129 -7.34 1.62 -13.01
CA ALA A 129 -8.05 0.39 -12.66
C ALA A 129 -8.39 0.35 -11.16
N LEU A 130 -7.43 0.68 -10.30
CA LEU A 130 -7.65 0.77 -8.86
C LEU A 130 -8.72 1.82 -8.49
N ILE A 131 -8.69 3.01 -9.11
CA ILE A 131 -9.72 4.04 -8.87
C ILE A 131 -11.10 3.57 -9.33
N ARG A 132 -11.20 2.81 -10.43
CA ARG A 132 -12.48 2.21 -10.85
C ARG A 132 -13.02 1.23 -9.82
N GLU A 133 -12.17 0.47 -9.15
CA GLU A 133 -12.56 -0.39 -8.03
C GLU A 133 -13.07 0.43 -6.84
N TYR A 134 -12.39 1.53 -6.50
CA TYR A 134 -12.85 2.45 -5.45
C TYR A 134 -14.21 3.07 -5.77
N GLY A 135 -14.49 3.29 -7.05
CA GLY A 135 -15.77 3.74 -7.58
C GLY A 135 -16.99 2.90 -7.16
N GLN A 136 -16.80 1.68 -6.63
CA GLN A 136 -17.90 0.85 -6.11
C GLN A 136 -18.39 1.27 -4.72
N VAL A 137 -17.60 2.06 -3.98
CA VAL A 137 -17.87 2.40 -2.58
C VAL A 137 -17.88 3.91 -2.31
N ILE A 138 -17.84 4.74 -3.36
CA ILE A 138 -17.84 6.21 -3.29
C ILE A 138 -18.91 6.78 -4.22
N ASP A 139 -19.28 8.05 -4.03
CA ASP A 139 -20.24 8.74 -4.90
C ASP A 139 -19.64 9.14 -6.26
N ASP A 140 -20.52 9.44 -7.23
CA ASP A 140 -20.11 9.79 -8.59
C ASP A 140 -19.25 11.06 -8.65
N GLY A 141 -19.48 12.04 -7.78
CA GLY A 141 -18.68 13.27 -7.72
C GLY A 141 -17.25 13.00 -7.25
N ALA A 142 -17.08 12.16 -6.24
CA ALA A 142 -15.78 11.68 -5.80
C ALA A 142 -15.04 10.91 -6.91
N LYS A 143 -15.77 10.04 -7.62
CA LYS A 143 -15.23 9.27 -8.75
C LYS A 143 -14.78 10.16 -9.91
N GLU A 144 -15.60 11.13 -10.31
CA GLU A 144 -15.24 12.12 -11.33
C GLU A 144 -14.02 12.94 -10.89
N SER A 145 -13.99 13.36 -9.63
CA SER A 145 -12.85 14.11 -9.09
C SER A 145 -11.54 13.33 -9.15
N LEU A 146 -11.55 12.00 -8.94
CA LEU A 146 -10.34 11.18 -9.02
C LEU A 146 -9.91 10.92 -10.47
N ASN A 147 -10.87 10.64 -11.36
CA ASN A 147 -10.61 10.46 -12.79
C ASN A 147 -10.06 11.73 -13.44
N GLY A 148 -10.57 12.91 -13.05
CA GLY A 148 -10.06 14.19 -13.56
C GLY A 148 -8.58 14.42 -13.24
N VAL A 149 -8.08 13.90 -12.11
CA VAL A 149 -6.64 13.93 -11.81
C VAL A 149 -5.87 13.02 -12.77
N ILE A 150 -6.34 11.79 -13.00
CA ILE A 150 -5.71 10.87 -13.96
C ILE A 150 -5.65 11.51 -15.35
N GLU A 151 -6.77 12.01 -15.84
CA GLU A 151 -6.87 12.60 -17.19
C GLU A 151 -5.92 13.79 -17.38
N LYS A 152 -5.85 14.68 -16.38
CA LYS A 152 -4.94 15.83 -16.36
C LYS A 152 -3.47 15.42 -16.57
N PHE A 153 -3.03 14.32 -15.96
CA PHE A 153 -1.63 13.87 -16.05
C PHE A 153 -1.36 12.94 -17.23
N THR A 154 -2.40 12.30 -17.77
CA THR A 154 -2.29 11.47 -18.98
C THR A 154 -2.21 12.32 -20.25
N GLN A 155 -2.90 13.46 -20.30
CA GLN A 155 -2.97 14.32 -21.50
C GLN A 155 -1.81 15.31 -21.66
N LYS A 156 -0.95 15.47 -20.64
CA LYS A 156 0.37 16.12 -20.77
C LYS A 156 1.32 15.24 -21.56
#